data_AF-W1XYU6-F1
#
_entry.id   AF-W1XYU6-F1
#
_cell.length_a   1.000
_cell.length_b   1.000
_cell.length_c   1.000
_cell.angle_alpha   90.00
_cell.angle_beta   90.00
_cell.angle_gamma   90.00
#
_symmetry.space_group_name_H-M   'P 1'
#
loop_
_entity.id
_entity.type
_entity.pdbx_description
1 polymer ?
#
loop_
_entity_poly.entity_id
_entity_poly.type
_entity_poly.pdbx_seq_one_letter_code
_entity_poly.pdbx_strand_id
1 'polypeptide(L)'
;HVSQKGSLVNDKVLRFDFSHNEAMKPEEIRAVEDLVNAQIRRNLPIETNIMDLEAAKAKGAMALFGEKYDERVRVLSMGDFSTEL
;
A
#
# COMPACT_ATOMS: atom_id res chain seq x y z
N HIS A 1 -1.52 -16.06 -0.04
CA HIS A 1 -1.83 -14.74 0.57
C HIS A 1 -1.15 -13.68 -0.27
N VAL A 2 -1.78 -12.52 -0.46
CA VAL A 2 -1.18 -11.41 -1.23
C VAL A 2 -0.20 -10.66 -0.34
N SER A 3 1.03 -10.48 -0.83
CA SER A 3 2.09 -9.74 -0.14
C SER A 3 2.97 -9.05 -1.18
N GLN A 4 3.43 -7.83 -0.90
CA GLN A 4 4.33 -7.12 -1.81
C GLN A 4 5.68 -7.83 -1.93
N LYS A 5 6.22 -7.88 -3.14
CA LYS A 5 7.52 -8.47 -3.50
C LYS A 5 8.45 -7.51 -4.23
N GLY A 6 7.93 -6.38 -4.72
CA GLY A 6 8.72 -5.37 -5.41
C GLY A 6 7.88 -4.16 -5.80
N SER A 7 8.53 -3.02 -6.00
CA SER A 7 7.91 -1.81 -6.52
C SER A 7 8.94 -1.03 -7.32
N LEU A 8 8.52 -0.46 -8.45
CA LEU A 8 9.30 0.46 -9.27
C LEU A 8 8.41 1.63 -9.67
N VAL A 9 8.86 2.84 -9.36
CA VAL A 9 8.22 4.08 -9.81
C VAL A 9 9.26 4.90 -10.56
N ASN A 10 8.97 5.26 -11.80
CA ASN A 10 9.77 6.19 -12.58
C ASN A 10 8.87 7.15 -13.39
N ASP A 11 9.49 8.01 -14.19
CA ASP A 11 8.83 9.02 -15.01
C ASP A 11 7.93 8.45 -16.12
N LYS A 12 8.06 7.15 -16.43
CA LYS A 12 7.33 6.47 -17.50
C LYS A 12 6.28 5.49 -17.00
N VAL A 13 6.58 4.77 -15.93
CA VAL A 13 5.78 3.64 -15.45
C VAL A 13 5.81 3.51 -13.93
N LEU A 14 4.73 2.92 -13.42
CA LEU A 14 4.65 2.33 -12.09
C LEU A 14 4.48 0.81 -12.27
N ARG A 15 5.30 0.03 -11.57
CA ARG A 15 5.19 -1.44 -11.48
C ARG A 15 5.09 -1.84 -10.02
N PHE A 16 4.13 -2.71 -9.71
CA PHE A 16 3.95 -3.27 -8.38
C PHE A 16 3.92 -4.79 -8.48
N ASP A 17 4.85 -5.45 -7.78
CA ASP A 17 5.02 -6.90 -7.80
C ASP A 17 4.47 -7.47 -6.47
N PHE A 18 3.60 -8.48 -6.55
CA PHE A 18 2.99 -9.11 -5.37
C PHE A 18 2.87 -10.63 -5.52
N SER A 19 2.80 -11.34 -4.39
CA SER A 19 2.61 -12.80 -4.39
C SER A 19 1.16 -13.16 -4.69
N HIS A 20 0.94 -13.94 -5.74
CA HIS A 20 -0.34 -14.56 -6.06
C HIS A 20 -0.08 -15.99 -6.55
N ASN A 21 -0.95 -16.93 -6.18
CA ASN A 21 -0.79 -18.34 -6.55
C ASN A 21 -0.97 -18.61 -8.06
N GLU A 22 -1.66 -17.73 -8.77
CA GLU A 22 -1.99 -17.84 -10.19
C GLU A 22 -2.02 -16.45 -10.81
N ALA A 23 -1.98 -16.39 -12.14
CA ALA A 23 -2.14 -15.13 -12.85
C ALA A 23 -3.55 -14.59 -12.65
N MET A 24 -3.67 -13.28 -12.44
CA MET A 24 -4.98 -12.64 -12.33
C MET A 24 -5.77 -12.80 -13.61
N LYS A 25 -7.06 -13.09 -13.48
CA LYS A 25 -8.00 -13.14 -14.58
C LYS A 25 -8.35 -11.73 -15.06
N PRO A 26 -8.76 -11.54 -16.32
CA PRO A 26 -9.14 -10.23 -16.85
C PRO A 26 -10.18 -9.49 -16.01
N GLU A 27 -11.15 -10.21 -15.45
CA GLU A 27 -12.19 -9.68 -14.56
C GLU A 27 -11.64 -9.20 -13.21
N GLU A 28 -10.65 -9.88 -12.64
CA GLU A 28 -10.00 -9.49 -11.39
C GLU A 28 -9.16 -8.23 -11.60
N ILE A 29 -8.48 -8.13 -12.74
CA ILE A 29 -7.72 -6.93 -13.12
C ILE A 29 -8.65 -5.72 -13.22
N ARG A 30 -9.80 -5.87 -13.90
CA ARG A 30 -10.81 -4.80 -14.00
C ARG A 30 -11.37 -4.41 -12.64
N ALA A 31 -11.66 -5.38 -11.77
CA ALA A 31 -12.17 -5.10 -10.44
C ALA A 31 -11.17 -4.31 -9.58
N VAL A 32 -9.87 -4.62 -9.67
CA VAL A 32 -8.82 -3.84 -9.00
C VAL A 32 -8.73 -2.43 -9.57
N GLU A 33 -8.76 -2.29 -10.90
CA GLU A 33 -8.74 -0.98 -11.57
C GLU A 33 -9.92 -0.09 -11.15
N ASP A 34 -11.13 -0.65 -11.14
CA ASP A 34 -12.35 0.07 -10.73
C ASP A 34 -12.28 0.50 -9.27
N LEU A 35 -11.81 -0.39 -8.39
CA LEU A 35 -11.63 -0.11 -6.96
C LEU A 35 -10.66 1.05 -6.75
N VAL A 36 -9.47 0.98 -7.36
CA VAL A 36 -8.44 2.03 -7.23
C VAL A 36 -8.96 3.37 -7.75
N ASN A 37 -9.57 3.39 -8.93
CA ASN A 37 -10.14 4.61 -9.50
C ASN A 37 -11.28 5.19 -8.64
N ALA A 38 -12.09 4.34 -7.99
CA ALA A 38 -13.11 4.80 -7.06
C ALA A 38 -12.49 5.50 -5.83
N GLN A 39 -11.40 4.97 -5.28
CA GLN A 39 -10.70 5.61 -4.16
C GLN A 39 -10.05 6.94 -4.55
N ILE A 40 -9.44 7.01 -5.74
CA ILE A 40 -8.89 8.26 -6.28
C ILE A 40 -9.99 9.32 -6.37
N ARG A 41 -11.17 8.97 -6.91
CA ARG A 41 -12.30 9.89 -7.04
C ARG A 41 -12.88 10.35 -5.70
N ARG A 42 -12.72 9.57 -4.62
CA ARG A 42 -13.12 10.00 -3.26
C ARG A 42 -12.25 11.15 -2.75
N ASN A 43 -11.08 11.39 -3.36
CA ASN A 43 -10.14 12.45 -2.96
C ASN A 43 -9.87 12.43 -1.45
N LEU A 44 -9.55 11.23 -0.94
CA LEU A 44 -9.34 11.00 0.49
C LEU A 44 -8.19 11.88 1.00
N PRO A 45 -8.28 12.39 2.24
CA PRO A 45 -7.19 13.13 2.84
C PRO A 45 -5.96 12.24 2.95
N ILE A 46 -4.81 12.80 2.58
CA ILE A 46 -3.51 12.15 2.73
C ILE A 46 -2.82 12.77 3.94
N GLU A 47 -2.50 11.94 4.92
CA GLU A 47 -1.81 12.35 6.14
C GLU A 47 -0.47 11.65 6.27
N THR A 48 0.53 12.36 6.78
CA THR A 48 1.86 11.81 7.05
C THR A 48 2.26 12.15 8.47
N ASN A 49 2.64 11.14 9.24
CA ASN A 49 2.98 11.28 10.66
C ASN A 49 4.24 10.49 11.00
N ILE A 50 5.09 11.03 11.89
CA ILE A 50 6.23 10.27 12.44
C ILE A 50 5.85 9.76 13.83
N MET A 51 5.80 8.45 14.01
CA MET A 51 5.40 7.83 15.28
C MET A 51 6.21 6.57 15.56
N ASP A 52 6.05 6.04 16.77
CA ASP A 52 6.73 4.81 17.18
C ASP A 52 6.22 3.61 16.38
N LEU A 53 7.10 2.66 16.08
CA LEU A 53 6.79 1.49 15.27
C LEU A 53 5.59 0.68 15.80
N GLU A 54 5.49 0.52 17.12
CA GLU A 54 4.37 -0.19 17.75
C GLU A 54 3.04 0.55 17.58
N ALA A 55 3.05 1.89 17.69
CA ALA A 55 1.87 2.71 17.43
C ALA A 55 1.45 2.64 15.95
N ALA A 56 2.42 2.58 15.03
CA ALA A 56 2.17 2.45 13.61
C ALA A 56 1.53 1.08 13.26
N LYS A 57 2.05 -0.02 13.83
CA LYS A 57 1.45 -1.36 13.71
C LYS A 57 0.02 -1.38 14.25
N ALA A 58 -0.24 -0.74 15.38
CA ALA A 58 -1.58 -0.65 15.96
C ALA A 58 -2.58 0.11 15.08
N LYS A 59 -2.10 1.05 14.24
CA LYS A 59 -2.91 1.75 13.22
C LYS A 59 -3.15 0.93 11.95
N GLY A 60 -2.71 -0.33 11.90
CA GLY A 60 -2.88 -1.18 10.74
C GLY A 60 -1.91 -0.86 9.60
N ALA A 61 -0.81 -0.17 9.88
CA ALA A 61 0.20 0.09 8.87
C ALA A 61 0.78 -1.22 8.33
N MET A 62 0.70 -1.40 7.02
CA MET A 62 1.30 -2.55 6.35
C MET A 62 2.82 -2.39 6.33
N ALA A 63 3.50 -3.25 7.08
CA ALA A 63 4.95 -3.36 7.02
C ALA A 63 5.37 -4.23 5.83
N LEU A 64 6.37 -3.76 5.08
CA LEU A 64 7.03 -4.56 4.06
C LEU A 64 7.90 -5.61 4.74
N PHE A 65 7.57 -6.87 4.52
CA PHE A 65 8.28 -7.99 5.13
C PHE A 65 9.76 -7.98 4.73
N GLY A 66 10.66 -7.92 5.72
CA GLY A 66 12.11 -8.05 5.52
C GLY A 66 12.91 -6.75 5.71
N GLU A 67 12.25 -5.59 5.81
CA GLU A 67 12.91 -4.32 6.10
C GLU A 67 13.16 -4.16 7.61
N LYS A 68 14.33 -3.62 7.97
CA LYS A 68 14.62 -3.21 9.34
C LYS A 68 14.12 -1.78 9.52
N TYR A 69 13.14 -1.61 10.39
CA TYR A 69 12.59 -0.30 10.73
C TYR A 69 13.29 0.28 11.97
N ASP A 70 13.48 1.60 11.97
CA ASP A 70 13.91 2.35 13.15
C ASP A 70 12.77 2.40 14.19
N GLU A 71 13.09 2.84 15.42
CA GLU A 71 12.09 2.99 16.50
C GLU A 71 10.96 3.95 16.13
N ARG A 72 11.27 4.98 15.33
CA ARG A 72 10.30 5.93 14.78
C ARG A 72 10.22 5.77 13.27
N VAL A 73 9.00 5.59 12.79
CA VAL A 73 8.67 5.39 11.38
C VAL A 73 7.77 6.50 10.87
N ARG A 74 7.86 6.77 9.56
CA ARG A 74 6.95 7.69 8.87
C ARG A 74 5.76 6.87 8.37
N VAL A 75 4.57 7.17 8.86
CA VAL A 75 3.33 6.52 8.43
C VAL A 75 2.60 7.43 7.46
N LEU A 76 2.25 6.89 6.28
CA LEU A 76 1.39 7.52 5.29
C LEU A 76 0.00 6.89 5.37
N SER A 77 -1.04 7.69 5.51
CA SER A 77 -2.43 7.23 5.50
C SER A 77 -3.22 7.94 4.41
N MET A 78 -4.05 7.18 3.69
CA MET A 78 -4.98 7.68 2.68
C MET A 78 -6.41 7.40 3.14
N GLY A 79 -6.98 8.34 3.88
CA GLY A 79 -8.26 8.18 4.56
C GLY A 79 -8.33 6.91 5.41
N ASP A 80 -9.46 6.22 5.33
CA ASP A 80 -9.72 4.94 5.99
C ASP A 80 -9.31 3.72 5.16
N PHE A 81 -8.74 3.94 3.97
CA PHE A 81 -8.57 2.90 2.95
C PHE A 81 -7.19 2.26 2.96
N SER A 82 -6.13 3.05 3.06
CA SER A 82 -4.74 2.55 3.06
C SER A 82 -3.89 3.23 4.12
N THR A 83 -3.01 2.46 4.76
CA THR A 83 -2.00 2.96 5.69
C THR A 83 -0.70 2.14 5.50
N GLU A 84 0.40 2.85 5.26
CA GLU A 84 1.70 2.26 4.89
C GLU A 84 2.85 2.91 5.68
N LEU A 85 3.94 2.16 5.85
CA LEU A 85 5.20 2.58 6.48
C LEU A 85 6.22 3.08 5.44
#